data_AF-A0A967L9H0-F1
#
_entry.id   AF-A0A967L9H0-F1
#
_cell.length_a   1.000
_cell.length_b   1.000
_cell.length_c   1.000
_cell.angle_alpha   90.00
_cell.angle_beta   90.00
_cell.angle_gamma   90.00
#
_symmetry.space_group_name_H-M   'P 1'
#
loop_
_entity.id
_entity.type
_entity.pdbx_description
1 polymer ?
#
loop_
_entity_poly.entity_id
_entity_poly.type
_entity_poly.pdbx_seq_one_letter_code
_entity_poly.pdbx_strand_id
1 'polypeptide(L)'
;MTTFTVTPARDMRVLRTRYARLAEKPEFQALRAAMPTVATWDDHDYGENDAGREYPKKAESKEVFLEFWQEPAGSPRRDHPGIYTSYLFGDDEEAGQRLQIILLDTRTFRSPLSRNGGFTSWKNDYHPDPSPDNTILGETQWVWLEERLREKAELRIIGTSIQFGHEYNGWESWTNFPSEVRRMVDLIKETRANGVIFVSGDVHWGELSVLRAPGCYPLHDLTASGINQEWDILEPNRNRHGEACMDHHFGLIDIDWSREDP
;
A
#
# COMPACT_ATOMS: atom_id res chain seq x y z
N MET A 1 21.89 -1.31 17.39
CA MET A 1 20.97 -0.74 16.40
C MET A 1 21.79 -0.13 15.27
N THR A 2 22.07 -0.93 14.25
CA THR A 2 22.59 -0.44 12.97
C THR A 2 21.36 0.09 12.24
N THR A 3 21.22 1.41 12.16
CA THR A 3 20.23 2.00 11.25
C THR A 3 20.66 1.65 9.84
N PHE A 4 19.98 0.70 9.21
CA PHE A 4 20.14 0.43 7.79
C PHE A 4 19.50 1.60 7.04
N THR A 5 20.24 2.68 6.86
CA THR A 5 19.84 3.73 5.94
C THR A 5 20.05 3.20 4.53
N VAL A 6 18.97 2.76 3.90
CA VAL A 6 18.99 2.56 2.45
C VAL A 6 19.31 3.91 1.83
N THR A 7 20.45 3.99 1.15
CA THR A 7 20.90 5.25 0.54
C THR A 7 19.82 5.79 -0.40
N PRO A 8 19.40 7.06 -0.27
CA PRO A 8 18.44 7.66 -1.20
C PRO A 8 18.90 7.48 -2.65
N ALA A 9 18.05 6.91 -3.48
CA ALA A 9 18.29 6.62 -4.89
C ALA A 9 17.95 7.84 -5.76
N ARG A 10 18.59 8.99 -5.51
CA ARG A 10 18.48 10.17 -6.40
C ARG A 10 19.23 10.00 -7.73
N ASP A 11 19.95 8.89 -7.88
CA ASP A 11 20.55 8.39 -9.12
C ASP A 11 19.84 7.10 -9.55
N MET A 12 19.17 7.14 -10.71
CA MET A 12 18.40 6.00 -11.22
C MET A 12 19.24 4.76 -11.53
N ARG A 13 20.57 4.91 -11.69
CA ARG A 13 21.47 3.74 -11.82
C ARG A 13 21.47 2.90 -10.54
N VAL A 14 21.34 3.54 -9.38
CA VAL A 14 21.25 2.84 -8.09
C VAL A 14 19.95 2.05 -8.02
N LEU A 15 18.82 2.69 -8.37
CA LEU A 15 17.52 2.04 -8.36
C LEU A 15 17.46 0.85 -9.33
N ARG A 16 17.94 1.05 -10.57
CA ARG A 16 18.07 -0.03 -11.57
C ARG A 16 18.96 -1.18 -11.08
N THR A 17 20.07 -0.87 -10.41
CA THR A 17 20.95 -1.90 -9.85
C THR A 17 20.27 -2.71 -8.75
N ARG A 18 19.47 -2.07 -7.88
CA ARG A 18 18.70 -2.77 -6.84
C ARG A 18 17.67 -3.72 -7.45
N TYR A 19 16.92 -3.24 -8.45
CA TYR A 19 16.00 -4.07 -9.21
C TYR A 19 16.71 -5.23 -9.92
N ALA A 20 17.84 -4.99 -10.57
CA ALA A 20 18.62 -6.05 -11.20
C ALA A 20 19.03 -7.15 -10.20
N ARG A 21 19.44 -6.77 -8.99
CA ARG A 21 19.76 -7.74 -7.92
C ARG A 21 18.55 -8.58 -7.50
N LEU A 22 17.34 -8.01 -7.47
CA LEU A 22 16.12 -8.77 -7.22
C LEU A 22 15.81 -9.72 -8.40
N ALA A 23 15.91 -9.23 -9.64
CA ALA A 23 15.72 -10.05 -10.84
C ALA A 23 16.70 -11.23 -10.96
N GLU A 24 17.89 -11.12 -10.38
CA GLU A 24 18.89 -12.20 -10.35
C GLU A 24 18.56 -13.32 -9.35
N LYS A 25 17.60 -13.11 -8.42
CA LYS A 25 17.23 -14.14 -7.44
C LYS A 25 16.46 -15.29 -8.11
N PRO A 26 16.94 -16.55 -8.02
CA PRO A 26 16.23 -17.69 -8.57
C PRO A 26 14.82 -17.85 -8.01
N GLU A 27 14.62 -17.53 -6.74
CA GLU A 27 13.32 -17.60 -6.05
C GLU A 27 12.32 -16.59 -6.65
N PHE A 28 12.77 -15.37 -6.94
CA PHE A 28 11.94 -14.35 -7.57
C PHE A 28 11.62 -14.70 -9.03
N GLN A 29 12.59 -15.25 -9.77
CA GLN A 29 12.36 -15.75 -11.13
C GLN A 29 11.32 -16.89 -11.13
N ALA A 30 11.42 -17.82 -10.19
CA ALA A 30 10.47 -18.92 -10.04
C ALA A 30 9.06 -18.40 -9.71
N LEU A 31 8.94 -17.43 -8.79
CA LEU A 31 7.66 -16.80 -8.45
C LEU A 31 7.01 -16.14 -9.68
N ARG A 32 7.76 -15.30 -10.40
CA ARG A 32 7.26 -14.62 -11.61
C ARG A 32 6.86 -15.59 -12.72
N ALA A 33 7.52 -16.74 -12.83
CA ALA A 33 7.19 -17.76 -13.82
C ALA A 33 5.96 -18.58 -13.43
N ALA A 34 5.69 -18.75 -12.13
CA ALA A 34 4.62 -19.61 -11.63
C ALA A 34 3.24 -18.95 -11.64
N MET A 35 3.16 -17.62 -11.49
CA MET A 35 1.88 -16.91 -11.37
C MET A 35 1.95 -15.46 -11.85
N PRO A 36 0.81 -14.87 -12.27
CA PRO A 36 0.72 -13.44 -12.52
C PRO A 36 1.19 -12.65 -11.30
N THR A 37 2.10 -11.72 -11.51
CA THR A 37 2.61 -10.84 -10.45
C THR A 37 2.22 -9.41 -10.79
N VAL A 38 1.53 -8.75 -9.87
CA VAL A 38 1.20 -7.32 -9.95
C VAL A 38 1.89 -6.61 -8.78
N ALA A 39 2.26 -5.35 -8.98
CA ALA A 39 3.02 -4.60 -7.99
C ALA A 39 2.57 -3.14 -7.90
N THR A 40 2.69 -2.59 -6.70
CA THR A 40 2.87 -1.17 -6.43
C THR A 40 4.19 -0.98 -5.68
N TRP A 41 4.60 0.26 -5.42
CA TRP A 41 5.83 0.58 -4.73
C TRP A 41 5.60 0.99 -3.29
N ASP A 42 6.71 1.04 -2.55
CA ASP A 42 6.85 1.88 -1.39
C ASP A 42 8.06 2.83 -1.51
N ASP A 43 8.44 3.52 -0.44
CA ASP A 43 9.55 4.50 -0.46
C ASP A 43 10.88 3.98 -0.99
N HIS A 44 11.22 2.70 -0.75
CA HIS A 44 12.47 2.10 -1.20
C HIS A 44 12.54 1.81 -2.71
N ASP A 45 11.37 1.62 -3.35
CA ASP A 45 11.19 1.53 -4.80
C ASP A 45 10.99 2.93 -5.42
N TYR A 46 10.37 3.85 -4.67
CA TYR A 46 10.16 5.25 -5.05
C TYR A 46 11.46 6.06 -5.03
N GLY A 47 12.34 5.78 -4.06
CA GLY A 47 13.74 6.17 -4.07
C GLY A 47 14.25 6.89 -2.82
N GLU A 48 13.42 7.36 -1.89
CA GLU A 48 13.88 8.03 -0.67
C GLU A 48 12.94 7.74 0.50
N ASN A 49 13.53 7.41 1.66
CA ASN A 49 12.80 6.97 2.84
C ASN A 49 11.72 7.99 3.24
N ASP A 50 10.51 7.49 3.46
CA ASP A 50 9.34 8.27 3.86
C ASP A 50 9.04 9.51 2.97
N ALA A 51 9.56 9.55 1.73
CA ALA A 51 9.40 10.71 0.86
C ALA A 51 8.05 10.70 0.14
N GLY A 52 7.47 11.89 -0.05
CA GLY A 52 6.22 12.10 -0.77
C GLY A 52 6.44 12.85 -2.08
N ARG A 53 5.55 13.80 -2.35
CA ARG A 53 5.54 14.64 -3.56
C ARG A 53 6.77 15.53 -3.71
N GLU A 54 7.51 15.79 -2.64
CA GLU A 54 8.73 16.59 -2.59
C GLU A 54 9.95 15.87 -3.19
N TYR A 55 9.87 14.55 -3.38
CA TYR A 55 10.96 13.80 -4.00
C TYR A 55 11.18 14.28 -5.45
N PRO A 56 12.43 14.62 -5.87
CA PRO A 56 12.65 15.22 -7.19
C PRO A 56 12.71 14.22 -8.35
N LYS A 57 12.77 12.90 -8.09
CA LYS A 57 12.98 11.87 -9.11
C LYS A 57 11.78 10.93 -9.32
N LYS A 58 10.57 11.40 -9.00
CA LYS A 58 9.32 10.59 -9.06
C LYS A 58 9.07 10.04 -10.45
N ALA A 59 9.18 10.90 -11.47
CA ALA A 59 8.94 10.53 -12.85
C ALA A 59 9.99 9.53 -13.34
N GLU A 60 11.26 9.74 -13.02
CA GLU A 60 12.30 8.80 -13.42
C GLU A 60 12.21 7.47 -12.67
N SER A 61 11.82 7.48 -11.38
CA SER A 61 11.63 6.26 -10.59
C SER A 61 10.43 5.46 -11.09
N LYS A 62 9.36 6.14 -11.51
CA LYS A 62 8.25 5.54 -12.26
C LYS A 62 8.72 4.80 -13.50
N GLU A 63 9.54 5.41 -14.34
CA GLU A 63 10.02 4.71 -15.55
C GLU A 63 10.84 3.47 -15.20
N VAL A 64 11.69 3.52 -14.18
CA VAL A 64 12.44 2.35 -13.70
C VAL A 64 11.50 1.25 -13.19
N PHE A 65 10.50 1.63 -12.39
CA PHE A 65 9.50 0.70 -11.85
C PHE A 65 8.73 0.00 -12.98
N LEU A 66 8.16 0.78 -13.91
CA LEU A 66 7.38 0.25 -15.03
C LEU A 66 8.22 -0.62 -15.97
N GLU A 67 9.50 -0.31 -16.16
CA GLU A 67 10.41 -1.15 -16.94
C GLU A 67 10.70 -2.49 -16.24
N PHE A 68 11.04 -2.48 -14.95
CA PHE A 68 11.35 -3.70 -14.20
C PHE A 68 10.16 -4.67 -14.11
N TRP A 69 8.98 -4.12 -13.84
CA TRP A 69 7.73 -4.88 -13.80
C TRP A 69 7.16 -5.20 -15.19
N GLN A 70 7.87 -4.80 -16.25
CA GLN A 70 7.51 -5.08 -17.65
C GLN A 70 6.11 -4.58 -18.00
N GLU A 71 5.77 -3.37 -17.55
CA GLU A 71 4.46 -2.80 -17.80
C GLU A 71 4.23 -2.60 -19.30
N PRO A 72 3.07 -3.02 -19.85
CA PRO A 72 2.77 -2.86 -21.26
C PRO A 72 2.92 -1.40 -21.74
N ALA A 73 3.35 -1.23 -22.99
CA ALA A 73 3.55 0.09 -23.59
C ALA A 73 2.23 0.90 -23.71
N GLY A 74 1.09 0.22 -23.85
CA GLY A 74 -0.24 0.84 -23.88
C GLY A 74 -0.96 0.88 -22.53
N SER A 75 -0.25 0.65 -21.43
CA SER A 75 -0.87 0.71 -20.10
C SER A 75 -1.28 2.14 -19.73
N PRO A 76 -2.49 2.35 -19.17
CA PRO A 76 -2.91 3.65 -18.64
C PRO A 76 -1.94 4.24 -17.61
N ARG A 77 -1.18 3.38 -16.91
CA ARG A 77 -0.14 3.83 -15.96
C ARG A 77 0.91 4.71 -16.61
N ARG A 78 1.11 4.63 -17.93
CA ARG A 78 2.07 5.48 -18.64
C ARG A 78 1.51 6.88 -18.92
N ASP A 79 0.20 7.07 -18.82
CA ASP A 79 -0.51 8.29 -19.25
C ASP A 79 -0.85 9.26 -18.10
N HIS A 80 -0.59 8.90 -16.84
CA HIS A 80 -0.84 9.76 -15.68
C HIS A 80 0.34 9.74 -14.68
N PRO A 81 0.52 10.74 -13.81
CA PRO A 81 1.52 10.67 -12.74
C PRO A 81 1.25 9.49 -11.78
N GLY A 82 2.32 8.95 -11.19
CA GLY A 82 2.22 7.80 -10.29
C GLY A 82 2.03 6.45 -10.99
N ILE A 83 1.87 5.39 -10.20
CA ILE A 83 1.81 4.00 -10.69
C ILE A 83 0.54 3.23 -10.28
N TYR A 84 -0.48 3.95 -9.81
CA TYR A 84 -1.73 3.32 -9.38
C TYR A 84 -2.47 2.64 -10.53
N THR A 85 -3.15 1.55 -10.24
CA THR A 85 -3.88 0.77 -11.24
C THR A 85 -4.95 -0.11 -10.61
N SER A 86 -5.76 -0.75 -11.44
CA SER A 86 -6.75 -1.72 -11.00
C SER A 86 -6.84 -2.90 -11.97
N TYR A 87 -7.20 -4.05 -11.45
CA TYR A 87 -7.48 -5.28 -12.18
C TYR A 87 -8.85 -5.79 -11.76
N LEU A 88 -9.62 -6.28 -12.72
CA LEU A 88 -10.89 -6.94 -12.48
C LEU A 88 -10.78 -8.38 -12.97
N PHE A 89 -11.15 -9.32 -12.11
CA PHE A 89 -11.18 -10.76 -12.39
C PHE A 89 -12.60 -11.28 -12.19
N GLY A 90 -13.01 -12.26 -13.00
CA GLY A 90 -14.34 -12.85 -12.97
C GLY A 90 -15.25 -12.18 -13.99
N ASP A 91 -15.28 -12.71 -15.22
CA ASP A 91 -15.97 -12.06 -16.34
C ASP A 91 -17.47 -12.42 -16.42
N ASP A 92 -17.96 -13.29 -15.55
CA ASP A 92 -19.36 -13.72 -15.51
C ASP A 92 -20.16 -12.86 -14.51
N GLU A 93 -20.83 -11.83 -15.03
CA GLU A 93 -21.65 -10.93 -14.23
C GLU A 93 -22.83 -11.61 -13.53
N GLU A 94 -23.31 -12.73 -14.08
CA GLU A 94 -24.45 -13.51 -13.56
C GLU A 94 -23.98 -14.44 -12.42
N ALA A 95 -22.73 -14.89 -12.46
CA ALA A 95 -22.15 -15.70 -11.39
C ALA A 95 -21.89 -14.89 -10.10
N GLY A 96 -21.73 -13.56 -10.20
CA GLY A 96 -21.50 -12.70 -9.02
C GLY A 96 -20.17 -12.98 -8.32
N GLN A 97 -19.14 -13.37 -9.07
CA GLN A 97 -17.82 -13.74 -8.54
C GLN A 97 -16.73 -12.83 -9.09
N ARG A 98 -16.86 -11.51 -8.88
CA ARG A 98 -15.83 -10.54 -9.27
C ARG A 98 -14.93 -10.17 -8.12
N LEU A 99 -13.65 -10.34 -8.36
CA LEU A 99 -12.57 -9.79 -7.56
C LEU A 99 -12.00 -8.56 -8.27
N GLN A 100 -12.03 -7.42 -7.59
CA GLN A 100 -11.28 -6.24 -8.01
C GLN A 100 -10.04 -6.10 -7.14
N ILE A 101 -8.87 -5.98 -7.77
CA ILE A 101 -7.63 -5.61 -7.10
C ILE A 101 -7.32 -4.17 -7.47
N ILE A 102 -7.24 -3.29 -6.49
CA ILE A 102 -6.91 -1.87 -6.65
C ILE A 102 -5.56 -1.64 -5.99
N LEU A 103 -4.56 -1.23 -6.77
CA LEU A 103 -3.24 -0.90 -6.27
C LEU A 103 -3.08 0.61 -6.21
N LEU A 104 -2.96 1.14 -5.00
CA LEU A 104 -2.74 2.56 -4.74
C LEU A 104 -1.25 2.91 -4.85
N ASP A 105 -1.02 4.20 -5.10
CA ASP A 105 0.28 4.86 -5.03
C ASP A 105 0.20 5.91 -3.93
N THR A 106 0.82 5.64 -2.79
CA THR A 106 0.80 6.49 -1.60
C THR A 106 2.07 7.36 -1.48
N ARG A 107 2.84 7.50 -2.57
CA ARG A 107 4.11 8.23 -2.58
C ARG A 107 4.06 9.45 -3.50
N THR A 108 3.65 9.29 -4.76
CA THR A 108 3.75 10.35 -5.81
C THR A 108 3.15 11.69 -5.41
N PHE A 109 2.00 11.63 -4.75
CA PHE A 109 1.14 12.78 -4.48
C PHE A 109 1.16 13.20 -3.00
N ARG A 110 1.64 12.31 -2.13
CA ARG A 110 1.53 12.46 -0.69
C ARG A 110 2.24 13.71 -0.20
N SER A 111 1.59 14.46 0.69
CA SER A 111 2.20 15.58 1.40
C SER A 111 3.38 15.11 2.26
N PRO A 112 4.37 15.97 2.54
CA PRO A 112 5.40 15.65 3.52
C PRO A 112 4.81 15.27 4.89
N LEU A 113 5.45 14.35 5.60
CA LEU A 113 5.06 13.97 6.96
C LEU A 113 5.40 15.06 7.98
N SER A 114 4.52 15.25 8.94
CA SER A 114 4.74 16.13 10.08
C SER A 114 5.60 15.43 11.12
N ARG A 115 6.84 15.92 11.31
CA ARG A 115 7.83 15.29 12.19
C ARG A 115 7.60 15.63 13.66
N ASN A 116 7.84 14.67 14.54
CA ASN A 116 7.96 14.92 15.97
C ASN A 116 9.21 15.76 16.27
N GLY A 117 9.17 16.54 17.35
CA GLY A 117 10.23 17.48 17.76
C GLY A 117 11.55 16.84 18.21
N GLY A 118 11.77 15.55 17.91
CA GLY A 118 12.92 14.75 18.32
C GLY A 118 12.88 14.32 19.79
N PHE A 119 13.59 13.23 20.09
CA PHE A 119 13.85 12.64 21.42
C PHE A 119 12.81 11.66 21.97
N THR A 120 12.70 10.49 21.33
CA THR A 120 12.47 9.26 22.09
C THR A 120 13.54 8.22 21.72
N SER A 121 13.74 7.20 22.56
CA SER A 121 14.63 6.05 22.27
C SER A 121 14.08 5.12 21.18
N TRP A 122 12.88 5.41 20.68
CA TRP A 122 12.18 4.67 19.63
C TRP A 122 12.06 5.56 18.38
N LYS A 123 11.98 4.95 17.20
CA LYS A 123 11.67 5.68 15.97
C LYS A 123 10.17 5.98 15.98
N ASN A 124 9.83 7.15 16.51
CA ASN A 124 8.49 7.71 16.61
C ASN A 124 8.58 9.08 15.96
N ASP A 125 8.83 9.04 14.65
CA ASP A 125 9.39 10.17 13.89
C ASP A 125 8.32 11.18 13.48
N TYR A 126 7.05 10.77 13.45
CA TYR A 126 5.95 11.52 12.86
C TYR A 126 4.77 11.63 13.80
N HIS A 127 3.95 12.67 13.69
CA HIS A 127 2.63 12.76 14.35
C HIS A 127 1.51 12.96 13.33
N PRO A 128 0.24 12.68 13.70
CA PRO A 128 -0.89 12.98 12.85
C PRO A 128 -1.07 14.49 12.62
N ASP A 129 -1.24 14.86 11.36
CA ASP A 129 -1.60 16.21 10.94
C ASP A 129 -3.02 16.21 10.36
N PRO A 130 -4.01 16.75 11.09
CA PRO A 130 -5.41 16.72 10.66
C PRO A 130 -5.74 17.76 9.58
N SER A 131 -4.76 18.52 9.08
CA SER A 131 -4.97 19.53 8.06
C SER A 131 -5.70 18.95 6.83
N PRO A 132 -6.78 19.59 6.35
CA PRO A 132 -7.48 19.17 5.15
C PRO A 132 -6.67 19.43 3.87
N ASP A 133 -5.60 20.23 3.94
CA ASP A 133 -4.74 20.54 2.79
C ASP A 133 -3.68 19.45 2.54
N ASN A 134 -3.48 18.55 3.50
CA ASN A 134 -2.61 17.40 3.33
C ASN A 134 -3.34 16.26 2.63
N THR A 135 -2.60 15.53 1.79
CA THR A 135 -3.15 14.41 1.03
C THR A 135 -2.18 13.25 0.95
N ILE A 136 -2.68 12.03 0.74
CA ILE A 136 -1.89 10.85 0.40
C ILE A 136 -1.99 10.58 -1.09
N LEU A 137 -3.22 10.48 -1.60
CA LEU A 137 -3.46 10.10 -2.99
C LEU A 137 -3.43 11.29 -3.95
N GLY A 138 -3.67 12.51 -3.45
CA GLY A 138 -3.91 13.67 -4.30
C GLY A 138 -5.21 13.55 -5.11
N GLU A 139 -5.70 14.69 -5.59
CA GLU A 139 -7.06 14.75 -6.12
C GLU A 139 -7.28 13.88 -7.37
N THR A 140 -6.29 13.81 -8.27
CA THR A 140 -6.39 13.01 -9.49
C THR A 140 -6.58 11.52 -9.19
N GLN A 141 -5.87 10.98 -8.22
CA GLN A 141 -6.01 9.58 -7.83
C GLN A 141 -7.27 9.34 -6.99
N TRP A 142 -7.71 10.31 -6.18
CA TRP A 142 -8.98 10.22 -5.47
C TRP A 142 -10.17 10.12 -6.42
N VAL A 143 -10.22 10.98 -7.45
CA VAL A 143 -11.26 10.93 -8.49
C VAL A 143 -11.19 9.59 -9.22
N TRP A 144 -9.99 9.15 -9.61
CA TRP A 144 -9.81 7.84 -10.22
C TRP A 144 -10.30 6.69 -9.32
N LEU A 145 -9.99 6.73 -8.02
CA LEU A 145 -10.40 5.70 -7.06
C LEU A 145 -11.92 5.65 -6.90
N GLU A 146 -12.58 6.81 -6.86
CA GLU A 146 -14.04 6.88 -6.84
C GLU A 146 -14.65 6.14 -8.04
N GLU A 147 -14.13 6.38 -9.24
CA GLU A 147 -14.60 5.67 -10.43
C GLU A 147 -14.40 4.16 -10.32
N ARG A 148 -13.23 3.70 -9.84
CA ARG A 148 -12.95 2.26 -9.68
C ARG A 148 -13.88 1.63 -8.64
N LEU A 149 -14.16 2.30 -7.53
CA LEU A 149 -15.06 1.78 -6.49
C LEU A 149 -16.53 1.73 -6.92
N ARG A 150 -16.91 2.46 -7.98
CA ARG A 150 -18.25 2.38 -8.60
C ARG A 150 -18.38 1.20 -9.57
N GLU A 151 -17.27 0.60 -10.03
CA GLU A 151 -17.31 -0.62 -10.83
C GLU A 151 -17.88 -1.77 -10.00
N LYS A 152 -18.70 -2.63 -10.61
CA LYS A 152 -19.33 -3.75 -9.89
C LYS A 152 -18.28 -4.81 -9.56
N ALA A 153 -18.14 -5.13 -8.28
CA ALA A 153 -17.32 -6.22 -7.76
C ALA A 153 -17.89 -6.67 -6.41
N GLU A 154 -17.79 -7.96 -6.13
CA GLU A 154 -18.27 -8.55 -4.89
C GLU A 154 -17.19 -8.52 -3.80
N LEU A 155 -15.93 -8.73 -4.16
CA LEU A 155 -14.77 -8.59 -3.28
C LEU A 155 -13.77 -7.58 -3.85
N ARG A 156 -13.17 -6.77 -2.97
CA ARG A 156 -12.15 -5.78 -3.34
C ARG A 156 -10.93 -5.87 -2.46
N ILE A 157 -9.77 -6.06 -3.08
CA ILE A 157 -8.48 -5.95 -2.39
C ILE A 157 -7.87 -4.60 -2.75
N ILE A 158 -7.67 -3.74 -1.76
CA ILE A 158 -6.96 -2.47 -1.91
C ILE A 158 -5.53 -2.64 -1.38
N GLY A 159 -4.57 -2.77 -2.30
CA GLY A 159 -3.15 -2.73 -1.97
C GLY A 159 -2.71 -1.31 -1.69
N THR A 160 -2.22 -1.05 -0.49
CA THR A 160 -1.65 0.23 -0.08
C THR A 160 -0.28 -0.02 0.56
N SER A 161 0.73 0.77 0.24
CA SER A 161 2.09 0.43 0.66
C SER A 161 2.29 0.53 2.19
N ILE A 162 1.61 1.49 2.83
CA ILE A 162 1.70 1.81 4.25
C ILE A 162 0.39 1.44 4.97
N GLN A 163 0.45 1.15 6.28
CA GLN A 163 -0.71 0.69 7.05
C GLN A 163 -1.88 1.67 7.01
N PHE A 164 -3.10 1.13 6.82
CA PHE A 164 -4.34 1.90 6.75
C PHE A 164 -5.11 1.88 8.09
N GLY A 165 -5.42 0.69 8.59
CA GLY A 165 -6.43 0.44 9.63
C GLY A 165 -5.88 0.35 11.05
N HIS A 166 -4.57 0.41 11.25
CA HIS A 166 -3.95 0.36 12.57
C HIS A 166 -4.25 1.63 13.40
N GLU A 167 -4.01 1.57 14.71
CA GLU A 167 -3.88 2.77 15.55
C GLU A 167 -2.52 3.43 15.30
N TYR A 168 -2.51 4.77 15.24
CA TYR A 168 -1.28 5.55 15.12
C TYR A 168 -0.27 5.15 16.21
N ASN A 169 0.95 4.84 15.78
CA ASN A 169 2.03 4.40 16.65
C ASN A 169 3.32 5.23 16.53
N GLY A 170 3.38 6.21 15.62
CA GLY A 170 4.56 7.06 15.40
C GLY A 170 5.29 6.85 14.08
N TRP A 171 4.95 5.79 13.38
CA TRP A 171 5.50 5.44 12.08
C TRP A 171 4.72 6.08 10.94
N GLU A 172 5.30 5.98 9.74
CA GLU A 172 4.60 6.36 8.54
C GLU A 172 3.40 5.43 8.29
N SER A 173 2.25 6.03 8.02
CA SER A 173 0.99 5.33 7.78
C SER A 173 -0.08 6.30 7.27
N TRP A 174 -1.24 5.76 6.90
CA TRP A 174 -2.42 6.60 6.65
C TRP A 174 -2.84 7.42 7.86
N THR A 175 -2.58 6.93 9.08
CA THR A 175 -3.02 7.62 10.31
C THR A 175 -2.28 8.92 10.57
N ASN A 176 -1.15 9.17 9.88
CA ASN A 176 -0.52 10.49 9.88
C ASN A 176 -1.39 11.54 9.18
N PHE A 177 -2.38 11.13 8.38
CA PHE A 177 -3.31 11.99 7.62
C PHE A 177 -4.78 11.66 7.97
N PRO A 178 -5.29 12.03 9.17
CA PRO A 178 -6.65 11.67 9.60
C PRO A 178 -7.78 12.19 8.69
N SER A 179 -7.56 13.24 7.92
CA SER A 179 -8.49 13.72 6.88
C SER A 179 -8.63 12.70 5.75
N GLU A 180 -7.54 12.09 5.30
CA GLU A 180 -7.50 11.11 4.20
C GLU A 180 -8.06 9.75 4.63
N VAL A 181 -7.84 9.32 5.88
CA VAL A 181 -8.51 8.12 6.44
C VAL A 181 -10.03 8.29 6.42
N ARG A 182 -10.53 9.45 6.88
CA ARG A 182 -11.97 9.75 6.84
C ARG A 182 -12.49 9.78 5.40
N ARG A 183 -11.76 10.42 4.48
CA ARG A 183 -12.11 10.47 3.06
C ARG A 183 -12.23 9.08 2.44
N MET A 184 -11.30 8.16 2.74
CA MET A 184 -11.40 6.76 2.28
C MET A 184 -12.67 6.08 2.80
N VAL A 185 -12.92 6.18 4.11
CA VAL A 185 -14.10 5.58 4.76
C VAL A 185 -15.40 6.12 4.16
N ASP A 186 -15.48 7.44 3.99
CA ASP A 186 -16.66 8.09 3.41
C ASP A 186 -16.84 7.70 1.94
N LEU A 187 -15.76 7.63 1.16
CA LEU A 187 -15.81 7.18 -0.23
C LEU A 187 -16.34 5.74 -0.35
N ILE A 188 -15.87 4.81 0.50
CA ILE A 188 -16.36 3.42 0.55
C ILE A 188 -17.87 3.39 0.84
N LYS A 189 -18.34 4.20 1.80
CA LYS A 189 -19.76 4.30 2.14
C LYS A 189 -20.59 4.89 1.00
N GLU A 190 -20.11 5.97 0.38
CA GLU A 190 -20.81 6.70 -0.69
C GLU A 190 -20.95 5.87 -1.97
N THR A 191 -19.87 5.18 -2.35
CA THR A 191 -19.87 4.26 -3.49
C THR A 191 -20.57 2.94 -3.19
N ARG A 192 -20.82 2.64 -1.91
CA ARG A 192 -21.31 1.34 -1.42
C ARG A 192 -20.40 0.21 -1.91
N ALA A 193 -19.10 0.45 -1.91
CA ALA A 193 -18.12 -0.56 -2.28
C ALA A 193 -18.21 -1.71 -1.27
N ASN A 194 -18.53 -2.91 -1.76
CA ASN A 194 -18.67 -4.11 -0.95
C ASN A 194 -17.33 -4.83 -0.82
N GLY A 195 -17.15 -5.56 0.29
CA GLY A 195 -16.05 -6.50 0.48
C GLY A 195 -14.66 -5.88 0.41
N VAL A 196 -14.47 -4.65 0.89
CA VAL A 196 -13.15 -4.00 0.87
C VAL A 196 -12.25 -4.58 1.97
N ILE A 197 -11.11 -5.11 1.55
CA ILE A 197 -9.99 -5.54 2.39
C ILE A 197 -8.76 -4.76 1.95
N PHE A 198 -8.03 -4.19 2.90
CA PHE A 198 -6.73 -3.57 2.67
C PHE A 198 -5.61 -4.60 2.84
N VAL A 199 -4.57 -4.46 2.01
CA VAL A 199 -3.30 -5.17 2.19
C VAL A 199 -2.19 -4.13 2.27
N SER A 200 -1.37 -4.21 3.31
CA SER A 200 -0.33 -3.23 3.61
C SER A 200 1.03 -3.82 3.98
N GLY A 201 2.07 -2.97 4.00
CA GLY A 201 3.46 -3.34 4.25
C GLY A 201 4.19 -2.34 5.18
N ASP A 202 5.41 -1.95 4.78
CA ASP A 202 6.29 -0.95 5.42
C ASP A 202 6.93 -1.35 6.78
N VAL A 203 6.14 -1.91 7.69
CA VAL A 203 6.50 -1.94 9.12
C VAL A 203 7.37 -3.12 9.59
N HIS A 204 7.67 -4.10 8.73
CA HIS A 204 8.49 -5.28 9.05
C HIS A 204 7.94 -6.23 10.14
N TRP A 205 6.64 -6.20 10.39
CA TRP A 205 5.88 -7.26 11.06
C TRP A 205 4.59 -7.55 10.31
N GLY A 206 3.94 -8.65 10.66
CA GLY A 206 2.65 -9.07 10.14
C GLY A 206 1.57 -8.83 11.17
N GLU A 207 0.43 -8.27 10.77
CA GLU A 207 -0.73 -8.15 11.66
C GLU A 207 -2.02 -7.98 10.86
N LEU A 208 -3.14 -8.29 11.52
CA LEU A 208 -4.46 -7.94 11.03
C LEU A 208 -5.01 -6.79 11.88
N SER A 209 -5.30 -5.66 11.26
CA SER A 209 -6.01 -4.54 11.89
C SER A 209 -7.46 -4.51 11.44
N VAL A 210 -8.37 -4.15 12.35
CA VAL A 210 -9.80 -4.01 12.05
C VAL A 210 -10.27 -2.62 12.46
N LEU A 211 -10.36 -1.72 11.48
CA LEU A 211 -10.89 -0.37 11.68
C LEU A 211 -12.42 -0.41 11.69
N ARG A 212 -13.01 -0.01 12.82
CA ARG A 212 -14.47 0.07 13.01
C ARG A 212 -14.94 1.51 12.93
N ALA A 213 -15.23 1.97 11.72
CA ALA A 213 -15.73 3.33 11.49
C ALA A 213 -17.27 3.41 11.60
N PRO A 214 -17.84 4.47 12.22
CA PRO A 214 -19.29 4.62 12.33
C PRO A 214 -19.99 4.63 10.96
N GLY A 215 -21.01 3.78 10.82
CA GLY A 215 -21.80 3.69 9.57
C GLY A 215 -21.07 3.02 8.40
N CYS A 216 -19.96 2.32 8.67
CA CYS A 216 -19.26 1.45 7.72
C CYS A 216 -19.20 0.02 8.29
N TYR A 217 -19.04 -0.97 7.42
CA TYR A 217 -18.69 -2.32 7.87
C TYR A 217 -17.23 -2.34 8.34
N PRO A 218 -16.80 -3.34 9.14
CA PRO A 218 -15.41 -3.43 9.60
C PRO A 218 -14.43 -3.48 8.43
N LEU A 219 -13.50 -2.55 8.38
CA LEU A 219 -12.46 -2.51 7.35
C LEU A 219 -11.23 -3.26 7.85
N HIS A 220 -10.94 -4.38 7.20
CA HIS A 220 -9.78 -5.21 7.52
C HIS A 220 -8.55 -4.68 6.78
N ASP A 221 -7.42 -4.65 7.47
CA ASP A 221 -6.12 -4.29 6.91
C ASP A 221 -5.11 -5.38 7.30
N LEU A 222 -4.77 -6.21 6.32
CA LEU A 222 -3.80 -7.29 6.44
C LEU A 222 -2.42 -6.75 6.11
N THR A 223 -1.63 -6.46 7.13
CA THR A 223 -0.24 -6.07 6.98
C THR A 223 0.64 -7.31 6.88
N ALA A 224 1.45 -7.43 5.83
CA ALA A 224 2.43 -8.49 5.65
C ALA A 224 3.76 -7.87 5.19
N SER A 225 4.72 -7.72 6.10
CA SER A 225 5.92 -6.88 5.86
C SER A 225 7.26 -7.54 6.24
N GLY A 226 7.24 -8.76 6.78
CA GLY A 226 8.45 -9.40 7.34
C GLY A 226 9.26 -10.27 6.38
N ILE A 227 9.12 -10.21 5.05
CA ILE A 227 9.65 -11.28 4.18
C ILE A 227 11.18 -11.45 4.24
N ASN A 228 11.94 -10.36 4.42
CA ASN A 228 13.40 -10.35 4.40
C ASN A 228 14.03 -9.49 5.50
N GLN A 229 13.21 -8.96 6.40
CA GLN A 229 13.65 -8.13 7.51
C GLN A 229 12.69 -8.33 8.69
N GLU A 230 13.27 -8.53 9.87
CA GLU A 230 12.56 -8.58 11.13
C GLU A 230 12.64 -7.22 11.83
N TRP A 231 11.68 -6.95 12.72
CA TRP A 231 11.68 -5.80 13.59
C TRP A 231 11.58 -6.27 15.04
N ASP A 232 12.46 -5.77 15.92
CA ASP A 232 12.54 -6.31 17.28
C ASP A 232 11.39 -5.83 18.19
N ILE A 233 10.64 -4.81 17.75
CA ILE A 233 9.74 -4.04 18.63
C ILE A 233 8.36 -3.94 17.98
N LEU A 234 7.41 -4.71 18.50
CA LEU A 234 6.02 -4.60 18.08
C LEU A 234 5.37 -3.35 18.69
N GLU A 235 4.90 -2.45 17.84
CA GLU A 235 4.21 -1.26 18.28
C GLU A 235 2.80 -1.56 18.81
N PRO A 236 2.26 -0.74 19.73
CA PRO A 236 0.88 -0.89 20.18
C PRO A 236 -0.08 -0.57 19.04
N ASN A 237 -1.15 -1.36 18.95
CA ASN A 237 -2.23 -1.13 17.99
C ASN A 237 -3.56 -1.63 18.57
N ARG A 238 -4.43 -0.71 19.00
CA ARG A 238 -5.76 -1.07 19.54
C ARG A 238 -6.72 -1.68 18.52
N ASN A 239 -6.44 -1.53 17.22
CA ASN A 239 -7.23 -2.13 16.16
C ASN A 239 -6.72 -3.54 15.79
N ARG A 240 -5.59 -4.00 16.36
CA ARG A 240 -5.05 -5.34 16.10
C ARG A 240 -6.06 -6.41 16.51
N HIS A 241 -6.31 -7.33 15.59
CA HIS A 241 -7.13 -8.51 15.79
C HIS A 241 -6.24 -9.75 15.72
N GLY A 242 -6.15 -10.47 16.84
CA GLY A 242 -5.26 -11.63 16.97
C GLY A 242 -3.81 -11.24 17.32
N GLU A 243 -2.90 -12.16 17.07
CA GLU A 243 -1.46 -12.01 17.34
C GLU A 243 -0.74 -11.42 16.11
N ALA A 244 0.31 -10.64 16.36
CA ALA A 244 1.21 -10.18 15.31
C ALA A 244 2.27 -11.27 15.02
N CYS A 245 2.78 -11.29 13.79
CA CYS A 245 3.88 -12.14 13.35
C CYS A 245 5.16 -11.31 13.21
N MET A 246 6.16 -11.56 14.06
CA MET A 246 7.44 -10.84 14.04
C MET A 246 8.52 -11.58 13.23
N ASP A 247 8.31 -12.87 12.95
CA ASP A 247 9.22 -13.70 12.15
C ASP A 247 9.05 -13.43 10.66
N HIS A 248 9.96 -13.97 9.83
CA HIS A 248 9.79 -13.92 8.38
C HIS A 248 8.50 -14.59 7.89
N HIS A 249 7.69 -13.86 7.12
CA HIS A 249 6.39 -14.33 6.65
C HIS A 249 5.98 -13.69 5.31
N PHE A 250 4.90 -14.24 4.73
CA PHE A 250 4.15 -13.64 3.64
C PHE A 250 2.64 -13.78 3.94
N GLY A 251 1.82 -12.90 3.36
CA GLY A 251 0.36 -12.96 3.49
C GLY A 251 -0.27 -13.89 2.44
N LEU A 252 -1.36 -14.56 2.82
CA LEU A 252 -2.19 -15.35 1.92
C LEU A 252 -3.66 -14.95 2.10
N ILE A 253 -4.37 -14.77 0.99
CA ILE A 253 -5.82 -14.57 0.96
C ILE A 253 -6.40 -15.66 0.08
N ASP A 254 -7.15 -16.58 0.69
CA ASP A 254 -7.91 -17.61 0.00
C ASP A 254 -9.38 -17.21 -0.04
N ILE A 255 -9.98 -17.20 -1.23
CA ILE A 255 -11.38 -16.77 -1.44
C ILE A 255 -12.22 -18.01 -1.75
N ASP A 256 -13.25 -18.27 -0.94
CA ASP A 256 -14.18 -19.39 -1.12
C ASP A 256 -15.52 -18.90 -1.67
N TRP A 257 -15.60 -18.77 -2.99
CA TRP A 257 -16.80 -18.33 -3.72
C TRP A 257 -18.03 -19.23 -3.55
N SER A 258 -17.93 -20.36 -2.84
CA SER A 258 -19.10 -21.19 -2.50
C SER A 258 -19.87 -20.67 -1.27
N ARG A 259 -19.33 -19.69 -0.56
CA ARG A 259 -19.95 -19.05 0.62
C ARG A 259 -20.84 -17.87 0.23
N GLU A 260 -21.78 -17.53 1.12
CA GLU A 260 -22.68 -16.38 0.96
C GLU A 260 -21.94 -15.03 1.12
N ASP A 261 -20.87 -15.01 1.93
CA ASP A 261 -19.94 -13.90 2.14
C ASP A 261 -18.51 -14.47 1.98
N PRO A 262 -17.98 -14.50 0.74
CA PRO A 262 -16.79 -15.26 0.35
C PRO A 262 -15.44 -14.62 0.68
#